data_AF-A0A1H3PH21-F1
#
_entry.id   AF-A0A1H3PH21-F1
#
_cell.length_a   1.000
_cell.length_b   1.000
_cell.length_c   1.000
_cell.angle_alpha   90.00
_cell.angle_beta   90.00
_cell.angle_gamma   90.00
#
_symmetry.space_group_name_H-M   'P 1'
#
loop_
_entity.id
_entity.type
_entity.pdbx_description
1 polymer ?
#
loop_
_entity_poly.entity_id
_entity_poly.type
_entity_poly.pdbx_seq_one_letter_code
_entity_poly.pdbx_strand_id
1 'polypeptide(L)'
;MINLEVLRLELNYLQQIVNRILGNMDARKLGKAITALVTCFLNPASYDSFSLSHLQTIEQYLNQIQQTLDLDDYQLLINNIPTIRTFIEKIKTEIPKY
;
A
#
# COMPACT_ATOMS: atom_id res chain seq x y z
N MET A 1 14.05 9.57 0.09
CA MET A 1 13.27 10.15 1.22
C MET A 1 11.80 9.97 0.88
N ILE A 2 10.95 9.53 1.83
CA ILE A 2 9.51 9.39 1.59
C ILE A 2 8.84 10.73 1.92
N ASN A 3 8.06 11.28 0.99
CA ASN A 3 7.23 12.45 1.25
C ASN A 3 5.85 11.98 1.74
N LEU A 4 5.54 12.19 3.01
CA LEU A 4 4.28 11.75 3.63
C LEU A 4 3.05 12.48 3.08
N GLU A 5 3.19 13.72 2.61
CA GLU A 5 2.09 14.45 1.98
C GLU A 5 1.70 13.80 0.65
N VAL A 6 2.69 13.49 -0.18
CA VAL A 6 2.48 12.77 -1.45
C VAL A 6 1.93 11.37 -1.18
N LEU A 7 2.50 10.65 -0.19
CA LEU A 7 2.01 9.33 0.22
C LEU A 7 0.52 9.37 0.59
N ARG A 8 0.06 10.41 1.31
CA ARG A 8 -1.35 10.60 1.67
C ARG A 8 -2.24 10.80 0.43
N LEU A 9 -1.79 11.57 -0.55
CA LEU A 9 -2.52 11.80 -1.80
C LEU A 9 -2.63 10.52 -2.64
N GLU A 10 -1.52 9.80 -2.79
CA GLU A 10 -1.48 8.51 -3.47
C GLU A 10 -2.35 7.47 -2.78
N LEU A 11 -2.37 7.45 -1.44
CA LEU A 11 -3.23 6.57 -0.66
C LEU A 11 -4.70 6.86 -0.94
N ASN A 12 -5.09 8.14 -0.95
CA ASN A 12 -6.45 8.53 -1.27
C ASN A 12 -6.86 8.08 -2.68
N TYR A 13 -5.98 8.28 -3.67
CA TYR A 13 -6.20 7.81 -5.04
C TYR A 13 -6.36 6.28 -5.08
N LEU A 14 -5.44 5.54 -4.48
CA LEU A 14 -5.47 4.07 -4.49
C LEU A 14 -6.73 3.53 -3.79
N GLN A 15 -7.14 4.13 -2.66
CA GLN A 15 -8.38 3.76 -1.97
C GLN A 15 -9.62 3.97 -2.84
N GLN A 16 -9.68 5.03 -3.64
CA GLN A 16 -10.79 5.24 -4.57
C GLN A 16 -10.84 4.15 -5.64
N ILE A 17 -9.68 3.77 -6.20
CA ILE A 17 -9.60 2.70 -7.19
C ILE A 17 -10.01 1.36 -6.58
N VAL A 18 -9.47 1.00 -5.41
CA VAL A 18 -9.84 -0.23 -4.69
C VAL A 18 -11.33 -0.24 -4.37
N ASN A 19 -11.90 0.89 -3.94
CA ASN A 19 -13.33 0.99 -3.65
C ASN A 19 -14.18 0.75 -4.92
N ARG A 20 -13.73 1.24 -6.07
CA ARG A 20 -14.44 1.07 -7.35
C ARG A 20 -14.37 -0.37 -7.86
N ILE A 21 -13.25 -1.05 -7.67
CA ILE A 21 -12.99 -2.38 -8.25
C ILE A 21 -13.40 -3.50 -7.30
N LEU A 22 -12.99 -3.41 -6.03
CA LEU A 22 -13.13 -4.48 -5.03
C LEU A 22 -14.19 -4.14 -3.96
N GLY A 23 -14.45 -2.86 -3.74
CA GLY A 23 -15.50 -2.38 -2.83
C GLY A 23 -14.98 -1.66 -1.58
N ASN A 24 -15.91 -1.02 -0.86
CA ASN A 24 -15.60 -0.15 0.28
C ASN A 24 -14.91 -0.87 1.44
N MET A 25 -15.22 -2.14 1.66
CA MET A 25 -14.59 -2.90 2.74
C MET A 25 -13.09 -3.08 2.49
N ASP A 26 -12.71 -3.40 1.26
CA ASP A 26 -11.32 -3.59 0.88
C ASP A 26 -10.54 -2.28 0.85
N ALA A 27 -11.16 -1.19 0.38
CA ALA A 27 -10.56 0.15 0.46
C ALA A 27 -10.24 0.58 1.89
N ARG A 28 -11.12 0.24 2.85
CA ARG A 28 -10.88 0.50 4.29
C ARG A 28 -9.75 -0.37 4.84
N LYS A 29 -9.70 -1.65 4.47
CA LYS A 29 -8.63 -2.57 4.91
C LYS A 29 -7.26 -2.13 4.38
N LEU A 30 -7.18 -1.75 3.10
CA LEU A 30 -5.97 -1.18 2.52
C LEU A 30 -5.50 0.06 3.29
N GLY A 31 -6.41 0.99 3.58
CA GLY A 31 -6.10 2.19 4.35
C GLY A 31 -5.53 1.90 5.74
N LYS A 32 -6.12 0.93 6.44
CA LYS A 32 -5.62 0.46 7.73
C LYS A 32 -4.23 -0.15 7.62
N ALA A 33 -4.00 -1.01 6.62
CA ALA A 33 -2.70 -1.65 6.41
C ALA A 33 -1.59 -0.61 6.14
N ILE A 34 -1.82 0.34 5.24
CA ILE A 34 -0.85 1.40 4.94
C ILE A 34 -0.63 2.29 6.18
N THR A 35 -1.68 2.65 6.92
CA THR A 35 -1.55 3.45 8.14
C THR A 35 -0.73 2.74 9.20
N ALA A 36 -0.95 1.44 9.42
CA ALA A 36 -0.19 0.63 10.37
C ALA A 36 1.31 0.60 9.98
N LEU A 37 1.61 0.39 8.70
CA LEU A 37 2.99 0.42 8.22
C LEU A 37 3.64 1.80 8.32
N VAL A 38 2.89 2.89 8.08
CA VAL A 38 3.41 4.26 8.25
C VAL A 38 3.76 4.51 9.72
N THR A 39 2.93 4.05 10.65
CA THR A 39 3.25 4.12 12.09
C THR A 39 4.53 3.37 12.40
N CYS A 40 4.72 2.16 11.85
CA CYS A 40 5.96 1.40 12.03
C CYS A 40 7.18 2.08 11.39
N PHE A 41 7.01 2.67 10.21
CA PHE A 41 8.08 3.42 9.55
C PHE A 41 8.54 4.64 10.36
N LEU A 42 7.60 5.33 11.02
CA LEU A 42 7.92 6.47 11.90
C LEU A 42 8.49 6.03 13.25
N ASN A 43 8.18 4.82 13.70
CA ASN A 43 8.71 4.23 14.92
C ASN A 43 9.18 2.79 14.67
N PRO A 44 10.39 2.56 14.15
CA PRO A 44 10.86 1.24 13.74
C PRO A 44 10.85 0.18 14.87
N ALA A 45 10.86 0.60 16.14
CA ALA A 45 10.73 -0.31 17.27
C ALA A 45 9.33 -0.98 17.36
N SER A 46 8.34 -0.50 16.60
CA SER A 46 7.00 -1.08 16.56
C SER A 46 6.76 -2.07 15.40
N TYR A 47 7.80 -2.40 14.62
CA TYR A 47 7.68 -3.52 13.68
C TYR A 47 7.46 -4.82 14.47
N ASP A 48 6.39 -5.51 14.14
CA ASP A 48 5.95 -6.75 14.77
C ASP A 48 5.59 -7.82 13.72
N SER A 49 5.11 -8.97 14.17
CA SER A 49 4.65 -10.04 13.28
C SER A 49 3.48 -9.63 12.37
N PHE A 50 2.69 -8.62 12.75
CA PHE A 50 1.57 -8.12 11.95
C PHE A 50 2.03 -7.20 10.81
N SER A 51 3.19 -6.58 10.93
CA SER A 51 3.77 -5.73 9.87
C SER A 51 3.91 -6.48 8.55
N LEU A 52 4.33 -7.74 8.57
CA LEU A 52 4.40 -8.58 7.38
C LEU A 52 3.00 -8.83 6.79
N SER A 53 1.99 -9.08 7.63
CA SER A 53 0.62 -9.30 7.18
C SER A 53 0.02 -8.05 6.52
N HIS A 54 0.33 -6.85 7.03
CA HIS A 54 -0.09 -5.59 6.41
C HIS A 54 0.58 -5.37 5.05
N LEU A 55 1.87 -5.66 4.94
CA LEU A 55 2.60 -5.61 3.67
C LEU A 55 1.97 -6.56 2.63
N GLN A 56 1.77 -7.81 3.00
CA GLN A 56 1.15 -8.83 2.14
C GLN A 56 -0.28 -8.43 1.73
N THR A 57 -1.05 -7.84 2.63
CA THR A 57 -2.40 -7.34 2.33
C THR A 57 -2.37 -6.28 1.21
N ILE A 58 -1.42 -5.35 1.26
CA ILE A 58 -1.28 -4.31 0.22
C ILE A 58 -0.89 -4.94 -1.12
N GLU A 59 0.08 -5.86 -1.12
CA GLU A 59 0.49 -6.56 -2.34
C GLU A 59 -0.63 -7.40 -2.96
N GLN A 60 -1.43 -8.06 -2.13
CA GLN A 60 -2.61 -8.80 -2.57
C GLN A 60 -3.62 -7.90 -3.26
N TYR A 61 -3.91 -6.72 -2.70
CA TYR A 61 -4.82 -5.76 -3.33
C TYR A 61 -4.29 -5.25 -4.68
N LEU A 62 -3.00 -4.93 -4.76
CA LEU A 62 -2.39 -4.51 -6.03
C LEU A 62 -2.46 -5.62 -7.09
N ASN A 63 -2.22 -6.88 -6.71
CA ASN A 63 -2.33 -8.02 -7.60
C ASN A 63 -3.78 -8.26 -8.06
N GLN A 64 -4.76 -8.19 -7.16
CA GLN A 64 -6.18 -8.30 -7.53
C GLN A 64 -6.62 -7.21 -8.51
N ILE A 65 -6.16 -5.97 -8.31
CA ILE A 65 -6.43 -4.87 -9.23
C ILE A 65 -5.77 -5.13 -10.59
N GLN A 66 -4.53 -5.60 -10.61
CA GLN A 66 -3.83 -5.97 -11.85
C GLN A 66 -4.56 -7.05 -12.65
N GLN A 67 -5.20 -8.01 -11.97
CA GLN A 67 -5.99 -9.06 -12.62
C GLN A 67 -7.34 -8.57 -13.16
N THR A 68 -7.80 -7.40 -12.71
CA THR A 68 -9.12 -6.86 -13.07
C THR A 68 -9.03 -5.75 -14.12
N LEU A 69 -7.99 -4.93 -14.08
CA LEU A 69 -7.75 -3.86 -15.04
C LEU A 69 -7.03 -4.38 -16.29
N ASP A 70 -7.23 -3.68 -17.41
CA ASP A 70 -6.34 -3.88 -18.56
C ASP A 70 -4.94 -3.32 -18.27
N LEU A 71 -4.01 -3.60 -19.19
CA LEU A 71 -2.60 -3.23 -19.01
C LEU A 71 -2.41 -1.71 -18.93
N ASP A 72 -3.16 -0.94 -19.70
CA ASP A 72 -2.99 0.51 -19.81
C ASP A 72 -3.52 1.22 -18.56
N ASP A 73 -4.70 0.83 -18.08
CA ASP A 73 -5.29 1.32 -16.83
C ASP A 73 -4.44 0.92 -15.62
N TYR A 74 -3.90 -0.29 -15.61
CA TYR A 74 -2.99 -0.72 -14.54
C TYR A 74 -1.67 0.07 -14.56
N GLN A 75 -1.09 0.32 -15.73
CA GLN A 75 0.10 1.17 -15.85
C GLN A 75 -0.19 2.59 -15.37
N LEU A 76 -1.35 3.15 -15.71
CA LEU A 76 -1.77 4.46 -15.22
C LEU A 76 -1.85 4.48 -13.69
N LEU A 77 -2.46 3.47 -13.08
CA LEU A 77 -2.52 3.34 -11.62
C LEU A 77 -1.12 3.33 -11.01
N ILE A 78 -0.24 2.47 -11.50
CA ILE A 78 1.12 2.30 -10.98
C ILE A 78 1.95 3.59 -11.11
N ASN A 79 1.75 4.34 -12.18
CA ASN A 79 2.39 5.64 -12.40
C ASN A 79 1.87 6.73 -11.46
N ASN A 80 0.66 6.57 -10.91
CA ASN A 80 0.06 7.51 -9.95
C ASN A 80 0.35 7.16 -8.49
N ILE A 81 1.04 6.05 -8.19
CA ILE A 81 1.40 5.66 -6.81
C ILE A 81 2.90 5.39 -6.57
N PRO A 82 3.84 6.17 -7.16
CA PRO A 82 5.28 5.89 -7.06
C PRO A 82 5.83 5.94 -5.62
N THR A 83 5.27 6.79 -4.76
CA THR A 83 5.67 6.92 -3.36
C THR A 83 5.22 5.71 -2.55
N ILE A 84 4.00 5.20 -2.74
CA ILE A 84 3.52 3.96 -2.12
C ILE A 84 4.41 2.79 -2.51
N ARG A 85 4.78 2.67 -3.80
CA ARG A 85 5.69 1.61 -4.26
C ARG A 85 7.05 1.69 -3.58
N THR A 86 7.64 2.88 -3.56
CA THR A 86 8.92 3.11 -2.89
C THR A 86 8.83 2.83 -1.38
N PHE A 87 7.70 3.18 -0.76
CA PHE A 87 7.42 2.92 0.64
C PHE A 87 7.37 1.42 0.94
N ILE A 88 6.59 0.65 0.18
CA ILE A 88 6.50 -0.83 0.30
C ILE A 88 7.89 -1.48 0.22
N GLU A 89 8.72 -1.09 -0.75
CA GLU A 89 10.07 -1.64 -0.91
C GLU A 89 10.99 -1.29 0.27
N LYS A 90 10.84 -0.10 0.86
CA LYS A 90 11.57 0.26 2.08
C LYS A 90 11.14 -0.56 3.28
N ILE A 91 9.83 -0.70 3.49
CA ILE A 91 9.28 -1.53 4.57
C ILE A 91 9.82 -2.96 4.47
N LYS A 92 9.90 -3.55 3.27
CA LYS A 92 10.50 -4.89 3.06
C LYS A 92 11.93 -5.03 3.54
N THR A 93 12.72 -3.95 3.52
CA THR A 93 14.10 -3.94 4.02
C THR A 93 14.20 -3.75 5.52
N GLU A 94 13.16 -3.19 6.14
CA GLU A 94 13.12 -2.88 7.58
C GLU A 94 12.42 -3.98 8.39
N ILE A 95 11.43 -4.68 7.81
CA ILE A 95 10.78 -5.81 8.48
C ILE A 95 11.81 -6.92 8.69
N PRO A 96 12.04 -7.36 9.94
CA PRO A 96 12.93 -8.46 10.23
C PRO A 96 12.47 -9.74 9.52
N LYS A 97 13.38 -10.35 8.75
CA LYS A 97 13.18 -11.68 8.15
C LYS A 97 13.55 -12.72 9.19
N TYR A 98 12.64 -13.03 10.10
CA TYR A 98 12.79 -14.16 11.03
C TYR A 98 12.25 -15.44 10.40
#